data_AF-A0A352VQQ2-F1
#
_entry.id   AF-A0A352VQQ2-F1
#
_cell.length_a   1.000
_cell.length_b   1.000
_cell.length_c   1.000
_cell.angle_alpha   90.00
_cell.angle_beta   90.00
_cell.angle_gamma   90.00
#
_symmetry.space_group_name_H-M   'P 1'
#
loop_
_entity.id
_entity.type
_entity.pdbx_description
1 polymer ?
#
loop_
_entity_poly.entity_id
_entity_poly.type
_entity_poly.pdbx_seq_one_letter_code
_entity_poly.pdbx_strand_id
1 'polypeptide(L)' 'HGTNPASAALCGYDCVVVPVGDDGLVSADAVRELLDDEVAGLMITNPNTLGLFELAMGEITAAVHEVGGLVYMDGAN' A
#
# COMPACT_ATOMS: atom_id res chain seq x y z
N HIS A 1 5.62 0.86 8.08
CA HIS A 1 6.79 1.10 8.95
C HIS A 1 8.07 1.24 8.11
N GLY A 2 9.18 1.78 8.63
CA GLY A 2 10.44 1.95 7.85
C GLY A 2 11.06 0.63 7.37
N THR A 3 10.67 -0.50 7.97
CA THR A 3 11.02 -1.84 7.51
C THR A 3 10.42 -2.19 6.15
N ASN A 4 9.29 -1.60 5.76
CA ASN A 4 8.58 -1.94 4.53
C ASN A 4 9.45 -1.63 3.29
N PRO A 5 9.91 -0.37 3.07
CA PRO A 5 10.80 -0.09 1.95
C PRO A 5 12.16 -0.78 2.08
N ALA A 6 12.67 -1.00 3.30
CA ALA A 6 13.93 -1.73 3.49
C ALA A 6 13.82 -3.21 3.07
N SER A 7 12.70 -3.87 3.38
CA SER A 7 12.42 -5.25 2.97
C SER A 7 12.20 -5.37 1.46
N ALA A 8 11.47 -4.43 0.86
CA ALA A 8 11.28 -4.40 -0.59
C ALA A 8 12.61 -4.23 -1.34
N ALA A 9 13.47 -3.31 -0.89
CA ALA A 9 14.82 -3.13 -1.44
C ALA A 9 15.71 -4.38 -1.28
N LEU A 10 15.63 -5.08 -0.12
CA LEU A 10 16.36 -6.33 0.10
C LEU A 10 15.92 -7.44 -0.88
N CYS A 11 14.65 -7.44 -1.26
CA CYS A 11 14.08 -8.34 -2.26
C CYS A 11 14.34 -7.91 -3.71
N GLY A 12 15.01 -6.76 -3.93
CA GLY A 12 15.34 -6.24 -5.26
C GLY A 12 14.18 -5.51 -5.95
N TYR A 13 13.17 -5.05 -5.20
CA TYR A 13 12.09 -4.22 -5.74
C TYR A 13 12.39 -2.74 -5.59
N ASP A 14 11.86 -1.95 -6.53
CA ASP A 14 11.75 -0.51 -6.42
C ASP A 14 10.59 -0.12 -5.49
N CYS A 15 10.76 0.95 -4.71
CA CYS A 15 9.77 1.42 -3.74
C CYS A 15 9.17 2.76 -4.19
N VAL A 16 7.85 2.77 -4.36
CA VAL A 16 7.07 3.99 -4.61
C VAL A 16 6.21 4.30 -3.38
N VAL A 17 6.19 5.56 -2.96
CA VAL A 17 5.41 6.01 -1.81
C VAL A 17 4.02 6.43 -2.27
N VAL A 18 2.98 5.83 -1.70
CA VAL A 18 1.60 6.25 -1.91
C VAL A 18 1.34 7.52 -1.08
N PRO A 19 0.82 8.61 -1.68
CA PRO A 19 0.49 9.81 -0.92
C PRO A 19 -0.68 9.55 0.04
N VAL A 20 -0.63 10.16 1.21
CA VAL A 20 -1.65 10.08 2.25
C VAL A 20 -2.43 11.39 2.26
N GLY A 21 -3.75 11.33 2.42
CA GLY A 21 -4.60 12.52 2.52
C GLY A 21 -4.37 13.31 3.81
N ASP A 22 -4.93 14.51 3.88
CA ASP A 22 -4.88 15.36 5.08
C ASP A 22 -5.62 14.73 6.28
N ASP A 23 -6.49 13.75 6.03
CA ASP A 23 -7.19 12.93 7.04
C ASP A 23 -6.34 11.78 7.57
N GLY A 24 -5.12 11.58 7.04
CA GLY A 24 -4.21 10.52 7.44
C GLY A 24 -4.57 9.15 6.87
N LEU A 25 -5.43 9.08 5.84
CA LEU A 25 -5.85 7.84 5.19
C LEU A 25 -5.31 7.72 3.77
N VAL A 26 -5.21 6.48 3.29
CA VAL A 26 -4.88 6.18 1.90
C VAL A 26 -6.17 6.03 1.10
N SER A 27 -6.30 6.80 0.02
CA SER A 27 -7.43 6.66 -0.90
C SER A 27 -7.15 5.61 -1.98
N ALA A 28 -8.21 4.95 -2.47
CA ALA A 28 -8.07 4.03 -3.59
C ALA A 28 -7.59 4.73 -4.87
N ASP A 29 -7.96 6.00 -5.07
CA ASP A 29 -7.53 6.76 -6.24
C ASP A 29 -6.03 7.08 -6.20
N ALA A 30 -5.49 7.45 -5.03
CA ALA A 30 -4.05 7.65 -4.85
C ALA A 30 -3.25 6.37 -5.13
N VAL A 31 -3.81 5.20 -4.82
CA VAL A 31 -3.20 3.91 -5.19
C VAL A 31 -3.28 3.71 -6.70
N ARG A 32 -4.46 3.88 -7.31
CA ARG A 32 -4.69 3.66 -8.75
C ARG A 32 -3.77 4.49 -9.64
N GLU A 33 -3.47 5.73 -9.25
CA GLU A 33 -2.55 6.61 -10.00
C GLU A 33 -1.12 6.05 -10.11
N LEU A 34 -0.74 5.11 -9.23
CA LEU A 34 0.58 4.51 -9.15
C LEU A 34 0.62 3.07 -9.68
N LEU A 35 -0.51 2.52 -10.15
CA LEU A 35 -0.57 1.14 -10.64
C LEU A 35 -0.26 1.05 -12.13
N ASP A 36 0.61 0.09 -12.46
CA ASP A 36 0.92 -0.36 -13.82
C ASP A 36 1.16 -1.88 -13.82
N ASP A 37 1.60 -2.42 -14.96
CA ASP A 37 1.89 -3.84 -15.16
C ASP A 37 3.22 -4.32 -14.55
N GLU A 38 4.02 -3.42 -13.96
CA GLU A 38 5.26 -3.75 -13.24
C GLU A 38 5.05 -3.85 -11.72
N VAL A 39 3.89 -3.44 -11.19
CA VAL A 39 3.60 -3.49 -9.74
C VAL A 39 3.51 -4.92 -9.21
N ALA A 40 4.47 -5.29 -8.36
CA ALA A 40 4.47 -6.57 -7.66
C ALA A 40 3.48 -6.61 -6.47
N GLY A 41 3.29 -5.50 -5.76
CA GLY A 41 2.36 -5.44 -4.64
C GLY A 41 2.41 -4.17 -3.81
N LEU A 42 1.45 -4.06 -2.88
CA LEU A 42 1.29 -2.97 -1.93
C LEU A 42 1.54 -3.48 -0.52
N MET A 43 2.39 -2.78 0.25
CA MET A 43 2.56 -3.03 1.69
C MET A 43 1.76 -2.00 2.48
N ILE A 44 0.83 -2.45 3.31
CA ILE A 44 -0.05 -1.56 4.09
C ILE A 44 -0.27 -2.09 5.52
N THR A 45 -0.41 -1.19 6.48
CA THR A 45 -0.72 -1.50 7.89
C THR A 45 -2.15 -1.04 8.16
N ASN A 46 -3.00 -1.86 8.79
CA ASN A 46 -4.36 -1.46 9.14
C ASN A 46 -4.78 -2.08 10.50
N PRO A 47 -4.91 -1.30 11.59
CA PRO A 47 -4.83 0.17 11.65
C PRO A 47 -3.47 0.74 11.24
N ASN A 48 -3.47 1.87 10.54
CA ASN A 48 -2.26 2.49 10.02
C ASN A 48 -1.35 3.04 11.13
N THR A 49 -0.20 3.61 10.77
CA THR A 49 0.78 4.08 11.77
C THR A 49 0.32 5.29 12.61
N LEU A 50 -0.81 5.91 12.26
CA LEU A 50 -1.48 6.93 13.07
C LEU A 50 -2.54 6.34 14.01
N GLY A 51 -2.76 5.02 13.98
CA GLY A 51 -3.80 4.33 14.75
C GLY A 51 -5.20 4.44 14.13
N LEU A 52 -5.30 4.85 12.87
CA LEU A 52 -6.57 5.00 12.14
C LEU A 52 -6.86 3.75 11.30
N PHE A 53 -8.13 3.37 11.18
CA PHE A 53 -8.53 2.33 10.25
C PHE A 53 -8.60 2.88 8.81
N GLU A 54 -7.93 2.20 7.88
CA GLU A 54 -8.09 2.45 6.45
C GLU A 54 -9.51 2.06 6.01
N LEU A 55 -10.26 3.05 5.51
CA LEU A 55 -11.68 2.87 5.18
C LEU A 55 -11.90 2.26 3.79
N ALA A 56 -10.93 2.41 2.88
CA ALA A 56 -11.02 2.01 1.47
C ALA A 56 -10.34 0.66 1.16
N MET A 57 -10.04 -0.17 2.16
CA MET A 57 -9.25 -1.41 1.97
C MET A 57 -9.79 -2.35 0.89
N GLY A 58 -11.12 -2.48 0.76
CA GLY A 58 -11.74 -3.32 -0.26
C GLY A 58 -11.45 -2.81 -1.69
N GLU A 59 -11.55 -1.50 -1.88
CA GLU A 59 -11.28 -0.86 -3.18
C GLU A 59 -9.79 -0.83 -3.51
N ILE A 60 -8.94 -0.57 -2.52
CA ILE A 60 -7.47 -0.62 -2.65
C ILE A 60 -7.05 -2.03 -3.07
N THR A 61 -7.54 -3.06 -2.37
CA THR A 61 -7.19 -4.45 -2.67
C THR A 61 -7.66 -4.86 -4.06
N ALA A 62 -8.87 -4.45 -4.45
CA ALA A 62 -9.39 -4.71 -5.79
C ALA A 62 -8.50 -4.08 -6.87
N ALA A 63 -8.13 -2.80 -6.72
CA ALA A 63 -7.29 -2.09 -7.67
C ALA A 63 -5.91 -2.75 -7.83
N VAL A 64 -5.24 -3.13 -6.73
CA VAL A 64 -3.94 -3.82 -6.79
C VAL A 64 -4.06 -5.17 -7.49
N HIS A 65 -5.13 -5.92 -7.22
CA HIS A 65 -5.35 -7.23 -7.87
C HIS A 65 -5.71 -7.11 -9.36
N GLU A 66 -6.32 -6.01 -9.81
CA GLU A 66 -6.63 -5.77 -11.23
C GLU A 66 -5.38 -5.72 -12.11
N VAL A 67 -4.24 -5.25 -11.58
CA VAL A 67 -2.95 -5.26 -12.27
C VAL A 67 -2.09 -6.50 -11.98
N GLY A 68 -2.63 -7.47 -11.23
CA GLY A 68 -1.94 -8.71 -10.88
C GLY A 68 -0.99 -8.60 -9.68
N GLY A 69 -0.93 -7.45 -9.01
CA GLY A 69 -0.16 -7.25 -7.78
C GLY A 69 -0.81 -7.96 -6.58
N LEU A 70 -0.08 -8.06 -5.47
CA LEU A 70 -0.57 -8.61 -4.21
C LEU A 70 -0.59 -7.56 -3.09
N VAL A 71 -1.49 -7.72 -2.12
CA VAL A 71 -1.52 -6.88 -0.91
C VAL A 71 -0.84 -7.61 0.25
N TYR A 72 0.25 -7.03 0.75
CA TYR A 72 0.93 -7.45 1.97
C TYR A 72 0.43 -6.63 3.15
N MET A 73 -0.22 -7.29 4.11
CA MET A 73 -0.66 -6.69 5.35
C MET A 73 0.44 -6.77 6.41
N ASP A 74 1.03 -5.62 6.72
CA ASP A 74 1.92 -5.47 7.87
C ASP A 74 1.08 -5.52 9.16
N GLY A 75 1.14 -6.66 9.85
CA GLY A 75 0.37 -6.94 11.05
C GLY A 75 0.97 -6.42 12.35
N ALA A 76 1.81 -5.38 12.30
CA ALA A 76 2.32 -4.72 13.50
C ALA A 76 1.21 -4.09 14.36
N ASN A 77 0.08 -3.75 13.73
CA ASN A 77 -1.18 -3.30 14.33
C ASN A 77 -2.34 -4.17 13.82
#